data_AF-A0A971JWN1-F1
#
_entry.id   AF-A0A971JWN1-F1
#
_cell.length_a   1.000
_cell.length_b   1.000
_cell.length_c   1.000
_cell.angle_alpha   90.00
_cell.angle_beta   90.00
_cell.angle_gamma   90.00
#
_symmetry.space_group_name_H-M   'P 1'
#
loop_
_entity.id
_entity.type
_entity.pdbx_description
1 polymer ?
#
loop_
_entity_poly.entity_id
_entity_poly.type
_entity_poly.pdbx_seq_one_letter_code
_entity_poly.pdbx_strand_id
1 'polypeptide(L)'
;QKVTIPGDWVSGIRDRVDAVGAAPWVDVVEMGPRPDLDRIEVPPTGPAADGPPEAHVAATLDRSLPRDGRVWSFTALAPEHAAAGVTADPTVDAAADVAAADEAPDEIPVTPEPLVPGGSAAAPSAASRFAGLGGGAELGNVVHHVFEHLDFTAGDPEAAAAEVLAAPMPYAVSADQRAGLPAAIAAAIRTPLPDALGGSPLASVARSDRLDEMRFDLPLAPGSGFPAAAIGELVRGHLPDGDPLRPWADQLARGLGTEPLRGLLTGSIDLVLRHGRGYSVVDYKTNQLAAGGDTGLDAYRPDRLVAAMASHHYPLQALLYSVALHRYLRWRLPGYDPAVHLGAVGYLFVRGMVGPDTPVHDGEVAGVFTWDVPTKLVIELSALIAGERP
;
A
#
# COMPACT_ATOMS: atom_id res chain seq x y z
N GLN A 1 4.08 4.97 33.13
CA GLN A 1 3.81 5.82 31.96
C GLN A 1 3.69 7.26 32.41
N LYS A 2 4.25 8.21 31.65
CA LYS A 2 4.21 9.63 31.97
C LYS A 2 3.16 10.30 31.10
N VAL A 3 2.18 10.95 31.70
CA VAL A 3 1.06 11.59 31.00
C VAL A 3 1.17 13.09 31.22
N THR A 4 1.35 13.85 30.13
CA THR A 4 1.56 15.30 30.20
C THR A 4 0.29 16.03 29.75
N ILE A 5 -0.29 16.87 30.60
CA ILE A 5 -1.60 17.48 30.37
C ILE A 5 -1.62 18.97 30.75
N PRO A 6 -2.60 19.76 30.25
CA PRO A 6 -2.76 21.16 30.63
C PRO A 6 -2.91 21.33 32.15
N GLY A 7 -2.30 22.40 32.71
CA GLY A 7 -2.21 22.62 34.15
C GLY A 7 -3.55 22.68 34.88
N ASP A 8 -4.60 23.18 34.22
CA ASP A 8 -5.96 23.25 34.74
C ASP A 8 -6.63 21.87 34.95
N TRP A 9 -6.07 20.80 34.37
CA TRP A 9 -6.60 19.44 34.44
C TRP A 9 -5.78 18.53 35.36
N VAL A 10 -4.58 18.97 35.76
CA VAL A 10 -3.60 18.14 36.49
C VAL A 10 -4.16 17.63 37.82
N SER A 11 -4.80 18.49 38.61
CA SER A 11 -5.35 18.08 39.91
C SER A 11 -6.45 17.04 39.77
N GLY A 12 -7.44 17.29 38.90
CA GLY A 12 -8.58 16.39 38.73
C GLY A 12 -8.20 15.04 38.12
N ILE A 13 -7.17 14.99 37.28
CA ILE A 13 -6.68 13.74 36.72
C ILE A 13 -5.81 12.97 37.72
N ARG A 14 -5.00 13.63 38.55
CA ARG A 14 -4.27 12.97 39.66
C ARG A 14 -5.23 12.30 40.64
N ASP A 15 -6.27 13.02 41.06
CA ASP A 15 -7.28 12.48 41.98
C ASP A 15 -7.96 11.22 41.42
N ARG A 16 -8.21 11.18 40.10
CA ARG A 16 -8.79 10.01 39.43
C ARG A 16 -7.79 8.85 39.31
N VAL A 17 -6.52 9.13 39.03
CA VAL A 17 -5.45 8.13 38.97
C VAL A 17 -5.23 7.48 40.34
N ASP A 18 -5.27 8.27 41.40
CA ASP A 18 -5.17 7.79 42.78
C ASP A 18 -6.40 6.97 43.17
N ALA A 19 -7.60 7.42 42.81
CA ALA A 19 -8.85 6.71 43.11
C ALA A 19 -8.93 5.32 42.49
N VAL A 20 -8.27 5.09 41.35
CA VAL A 20 -8.20 3.77 40.69
C VAL A 20 -6.94 2.98 41.03
N GLY A 21 -6.10 3.48 41.96
CA GLY A 21 -4.88 2.80 42.41
C GLY A 21 -3.76 2.75 41.36
N ALA A 22 -3.83 3.59 40.33
CA ALA A 22 -2.87 3.60 39.22
C ALA A 22 -1.64 4.49 39.47
N ALA A 23 -1.57 5.16 40.62
CA ALA A 23 -0.46 6.04 41.02
C ALA A 23 0.95 5.43 40.90
N PRO A 24 1.18 4.13 41.17
CA PRO A 24 2.50 3.51 40.99
C PRO A 24 2.92 3.37 39.51
N TRP A 25 1.97 3.49 38.59
CA TRP A 25 2.14 3.16 37.17
C TRP A 25 1.97 4.36 36.25
N VAL A 26 1.32 5.44 36.72
CA VAL A 26 1.01 6.64 35.95
C VAL A 26 1.50 7.89 36.68
N ASP A 27 2.47 8.56 36.07
CA ASP A 27 2.99 9.84 36.55
C ASP A 27 2.36 10.97 35.74
N VAL A 28 1.49 11.76 36.38
CA VAL A 28 0.79 12.88 35.75
C VAL A 28 1.62 14.15 35.94
N VAL A 29 2.10 14.72 34.84
CA VAL A 29 3.00 15.86 34.84
C VAL A 29 2.37 17.04 34.10
N GLU A 30 2.50 18.23 34.66
CA GLU A 30 2.02 19.45 34.04
C GLU A 30 2.83 19.74 32.77
N MET A 31 2.13 20.07 31.66
CA MET A 31 2.79 20.56 30.46
C MET A 31 3.50 21.88 30.77
N GLY A 32 4.83 21.90 30.64
CA GLY A 32 5.60 23.13 30.65
C GLY A 32 5.22 24.05 29.47
N PRO A 33 5.61 25.34 29.52
CA PRO A 33 5.34 26.27 28.43
C PRO A 33 5.89 25.71 27.11
N ARG A 34 5.04 25.67 26.08
CA ARG A 34 5.44 25.24 24.74
C ARG A 34 6.54 26.18 24.23
N PRO A 35 7.60 25.67 23.55
CA PRO A 35 8.50 26.53 22.80
C PRO A 35 7.67 27.31 21.76
N ASP A 36 7.99 28.59 21.57
CA ASP A 36 7.37 29.45 20.56
C ASP A 36 7.59 28.82 19.19
N LEU A 37 6.58 28.11 18.69
CA LEU A 37 6.43 27.87 17.26
C LEU A 37 5.97 29.20 16.69
N ASP A 38 6.74 29.78 15.76
CA ASP A 38 6.41 31.02 15.07
C ASP A 38 4.94 31.04 14.72
N ARG A 39 4.20 31.76 15.56
CA ARG A 39 2.76 31.87 15.48
C ARG A 39 2.53 32.66 14.20
N ILE A 40 1.84 32.06 13.23
CA ILE A 40 1.34 32.83 12.09
C ILE A 40 0.55 33.99 12.70
N GLU A 41 1.09 35.20 12.60
CA GLU A 41 0.42 36.42 13.05
C GLU A 41 -0.80 36.60 12.15
N VAL A 42 -1.94 36.09 12.62
CA VAL A 42 -3.23 36.52 12.12
C VAL A 42 -3.32 38.00 12.49
N PRO A 43 -3.43 38.93 11.53
CA PRO A 43 -3.50 40.35 11.84
C PRO A 43 -4.66 40.55 12.82
N PRO A 44 -4.47 41.40 13.86
CA PRO A 44 -5.50 41.63 14.84
C PRO A 44 -6.75 42.11 14.12
N THR A 45 -7.80 41.30 14.16
CA THR A 45 -9.15 41.78 13.86
C THR A 45 -9.36 43.00 14.74
N GLY A 46 -9.78 44.12 14.12
CA GLY A 46 -9.98 45.39 14.81
C GLY A 46 -10.86 45.26 16.06
N PRO A 47 -10.98 46.34 16.87
CA PRO A 47 -11.71 46.29 18.14
C PRO A 47 -13.07 45.63 17.92
N ALA A 48 -13.37 44.62 18.74
CA ALA A 48 -14.66 43.95 18.72
C ALA A 48 -15.75 45.02 18.78
N ALA A 49 -16.60 45.06 17.77
CA ALA A 49 -17.71 45.99 17.74
C ALA A 49 -18.62 45.65 18.94
N ASP A 50 -18.79 46.61 19.87
CA ASP A 50 -19.78 46.53 20.94
C ASP A 50 -21.18 46.63 20.33
N GLY A 51 -21.67 45.50 19.84
CA GLY A 51 -23.00 45.32 19.29
C GLY A 51 -23.37 43.83 19.33
N PRO A 52 -24.67 43.47 19.30
CA PRO A 52 -25.04 42.08 19.08
C PRO A 52 -24.31 41.60 17.82
N PRO A 53 -23.72 40.38 17.82
CA PRO A 53 -22.94 39.92 16.68
C PRO A 53 -23.79 40.11 15.44
N GLU A 54 -23.33 40.92 14.49
CA GLU A 54 -23.94 40.95 13.16
C GLU A 54 -24.08 39.50 12.75
N ALA A 55 -25.31 39.05 12.52
CA ALA A 55 -25.61 37.65 12.30
C ALA A 55 -24.63 37.17 11.23
N HIS A 56 -23.64 36.36 11.63
CA HIS A 56 -22.66 35.84 10.70
C HIS A 56 -23.48 35.13 9.64
N VAL A 57 -23.51 35.70 8.44
CA VAL A 57 -24.17 35.08 7.31
C VAL A 57 -23.31 33.87 7.01
N ALA A 58 -23.68 32.73 7.62
CA ALA A 58 -23.10 31.46 7.27
C ALA A 58 -23.22 31.35 5.75
N ALA A 59 -22.09 31.17 5.06
CA ALA A 59 -22.12 30.94 3.64
C ALA A 59 -23.05 29.75 3.40
N THR A 60 -24.15 29.99 2.68
CA THR A 60 -25.03 28.90 2.30
C THR A 60 -24.28 28.04 1.31
N LEU A 61 -24.25 26.74 1.58
CA LEU A 61 -23.76 25.79 0.61
C LEU A 61 -24.84 25.67 -0.46
N ASP A 62 -24.75 26.50 -1.50
CA ASP A 62 -25.75 26.60 -2.57
C ASP A 62 -25.72 25.38 -3.52
N ARG A 63 -24.84 24.42 -3.25
CA ARG A 63 -24.74 23.14 -3.95
C ARG A 63 -25.12 21.99 -3.02
N SER A 64 -25.89 21.04 -3.55
CA SER A 64 -26.02 19.74 -2.89
C SER A 64 -24.68 19.02 -3.01
N LEU A 65 -24.10 18.58 -1.89
CA LEU A 65 -23.00 17.62 -1.94
C LEU A 65 -23.61 16.27 -2.29
N PRO A 66 -23.15 15.59 -3.36
CA PRO A 66 -23.54 14.21 -3.62
C PRO A 66 -23.25 13.37 -2.37
N ARG A 67 -24.30 12.90 -1.70
CA ARG A 67 -24.21 12.03 -0.51
C ARG A 67 -24.35 10.55 -0.86
N ASP A 68 -24.50 10.28 -2.15
CA ASP A 68 -24.63 8.96 -2.79
C ASP A 68 -23.26 8.36 -3.16
N GLY A 69 -22.17 8.94 -2.67
CA GLY A 69 -20.81 8.52 -2.99
C GLY A 69 -20.45 7.19 -2.32
N ARG A 70 -20.53 6.09 -3.08
CA ARG A 70 -19.86 4.84 -2.71
C ARG A 70 -18.35 5.10 -2.64
N VAL A 71 -17.74 4.67 -1.54
CA VAL A 71 -16.28 4.60 -1.42
C VAL A 71 -15.85 3.21 -1.86
N TRP A 72 -14.87 3.15 -2.74
CA TRP A 72 -14.26 1.95 -3.27
C TRP A 72 -12.82 1.88 -2.79
N SER A 73 -12.35 0.69 -2.47
CA SER A 73 -10.93 0.34 -2.40
C SER A 73 -10.64 -0.72 -3.45
N PHE A 74 -9.37 -1.07 -3.66
CA PHE A 74 -9.01 -2.18 -4.55
C PHE A 74 -9.70 -3.48 -4.11
N THR A 75 -9.62 -3.80 -2.82
CA THR A 75 -10.31 -4.98 -2.25
C THR A 75 -11.81 -4.97 -2.56
N ALA A 76 -12.49 -3.83 -2.47
CA ALA A 76 -13.92 -3.71 -2.79
C ALA A 76 -14.25 -3.88 -4.29
N LEU A 77 -13.27 -3.69 -5.18
CA LEU A 77 -13.39 -3.89 -6.63
C LEU A 77 -13.07 -5.32 -7.06
N ALA A 78 -12.28 -6.06 -6.28
CA ALA A 78 -11.92 -7.44 -6.59
C ALA A 78 -13.19 -8.33 -6.67
N PRO A 79 -13.25 -9.28 -7.63
CA PRO A 79 -14.49 -10.02 -7.93
C PRO A 79 -15.07 -10.80 -6.74
N GLU A 80 -14.22 -11.19 -5.78
CA GLU A 80 -14.61 -11.90 -4.55
C GLU A 80 -15.47 -11.02 -3.62
N HIS A 81 -15.29 -9.69 -3.69
CA HIS A 81 -15.93 -8.70 -2.82
C HIS A 81 -16.88 -7.74 -3.56
N ALA A 82 -16.87 -7.73 -4.90
CA ALA A 82 -17.73 -6.85 -5.71
C ALA A 82 -19.25 -7.03 -5.43
N ALA A 83 -19.65 -8.17 -4.85
CA ALA A 83 -21.02 -8.46 -4.41
C ALA A 83 -21.41 -7.82 -3.06
N ALA A 84 -20.43 -7.45 -2.22
CA ALA A 84 -20.66 -6.85 -0.90
C ALA A 84 -20.54 -5.32 -0.98
N GLY A 85 -21.61 -4.66 -1.42
CA GLY A 85 -21.66 -3.19 -1.42
C GLY A 85 -21.59 -2.64 0.01
N VAL A 86 -20.48 -1.97 0.35
CA VAL A 86 -20.42 -1.14 1.56
C VAL A 86 -21.02 0.23 1.21
N THR A 87 -22.14 0.57 1.85
CA THR A 87 -22.71 1.92 1.80
C THR A 87 -21.89 2.79 2.75
N ALA A 88 -21.26 3.85 2.24
CA ALA A 88 -20.51 4.78 3.07
C ALA A 88 -21.46 5.68 3.88
N ASP A 89 -21.36 5.60 5.20
CA ASP A 89 -21.56 6.77 6.06
C ASP A 89 -20.29 7.63 5.92
N PRO A 90 -20.36 8.93 5.59
CA PRO A 90 -19.19 9.80 5.52
C PRO A 90 -18.42 9.95 6.85
N THR A 91 -18.89 9.31 7.93
CA THR A 91 -18.20 9.21 9.23
C THR A 91 -17.55 7.85 9.50
N VAL A 92 -17.74 6.81 8.66
CA VAL A 92 -16.89 5.62 8.76
C VAL A 92 -15.52 5.97 8.21
N ASP A 93 -14.54 5.87 9.11
CA ASP A 93 -13.14 6.11 8.84
C ASP A 93 -12.71 5.21 7.68
N ALA A 94 -12.48 5.81 6.51
CA ALA A 94 -11.79 5.15 5.40
C ALA A 94 -10.37 4.69 5.81
N ALA A 95 -9.91 5.03 7.02
CA ALA A 95 -8.75 4.47 7.71
C ALA A 95 -8.82 2.95 7.99
N ALA A 96 -9.87 2.25 7.59
CA ALA A 96 -9.93 0.78 7.65
C ALA A 96 -9.23 0.07 6.48
N ASP A 97 -8.75 0.78 5.45
CA ASP A 97 -7.73 0.25 4.53
C ASP A 97 -6.39 0.17 5.28
N VAL A 98 -6.25 -0.87 6.10
CA VAL A 98 -4.97 -1.26 6.73
C VAL A 98 -4.05 -1.84 5.65
N ALA A 99 -2.74 -1.67 5.79
CA ALA A 99 -1.76 -1.96 4.74
C ALA A 99 -1.89 -3.36 4.10
N ALA A 100 -2.16 -4.41 4.89
CA ALA A 100 -2.38 -5.76 4.36
C ALA A 100 -3.86 -6.11 4.10
N ALA A 101 -4.80 -5.17 4.18
CA ALA A 101 -6.21 -5.38 3.83
C ALA A 101 -6.39 -5.79 2.36
N ASP A 102 -5.47 -5.34 1.49
CA ASP A 102 -5.43 -5.67 0.07
C ASP A 102 -4.75 -7.03 -0.23
N GLU A 103 -4.24 -7.75 0.78
CA GLU A 103 -3.77 -9.12 0.62
C GLU A 103 -4.94 -10.12 0.64
N ALA A 104 -5.16 -10.79 -0.50
CA ALA A 104 -6.10 -11.90 -0.58
C ALA A 104 -5.59 -13.15 0.20
N PRO A 105 -6.48 -14.03 0.69
CA PRO A 105 -6.10 -15.19 1.49
C PRO A 105 -5.13 -16.15 0.76
N ASP A 106 -4.27 -16.81 1.55
CA ASP A 106 -3.11 -17.62 1.12
C ASP A 106 -3.41 -18.89 0.29
N GLU A 107 -4.65 -19.10 -0.18
CA GLU A 107 -5.03 -20.31 -0.92
C GLU A 107 -5.23 -20.04 -2.42
N ILE A 108 -4.14 -20.16 -3.19
CA ILE A 108 -4.26 -20.51 -4.60
C ILE A 108 -3.79 -21.96 -4.77
N PRO A 109 -4.67 -22.91 -5.10
CA PRO A 109 -4.24 -24.17 -5.66
C PRO A 109 -3.72 -23.88 -7.07
N VAL A 110 -2.46 -23.46 -7.19
CA VAL A 110 -1.80 -23.39 -8.49
C VAL A 110 -1.58 -24.82 -8.92
N THR A 111 -2.56 -25.43 -9.59
CA THR A 111 -2.37 -26.72 -10.25
C THR A 111 -1.18 -26.54 -11.18
N PRO A 112 -0.04 -27.21 -10.94
CA PRO A 112 1.05 -27.16 -11.90
C PRO A 112 0.47 -27.69 -13.21
N GLU A 113 0.71 -27.00 -14.33
CA GLU A 113 0.72 -27.74 -15.59
C GLU A 113 1.68 -28.93 -15.40
N PRO A 114 1.30 -30.14 -15.83
CA PRO A 114 2.14 -31.30 -15.63
C PRO A 114 3.49 -31.01 -16.28
N LEU A 115 4.54 -30.97 -15.45
CA LEU A 115 5.92 -30.95 -15.94
C LEU A 115 6.02 -32.07 -16.97
N VAL A 116 6.40 -31.70 -18.20
CA VAL A 116 6.77 -32.67 -19.22
C VAL A 116 7.78 -33.63 -18.59
N PRO A 117 7.53 -34.96 -18.53
CA PRO A 117 8.40 -35.88 -17.81
C PRO A 117 9.70 -36.03 -18.58
N GLY A 118 10.67 -35.16 -18.30
CA GLY A 118 11.95 -35.11 -19.01
C GLY A 118 13.07 -34.35 -18.32
N GLY A 119 12.86 -33.83 -17.09
CA GLY A 119 13.89 -33.13 -16.32
C GLY A 119 14.31 -33.92 -15.08
N SER A 120 15.62 -34.08 -14.87
CA SER A 120 16.22 -34.59 -13.63
C SER A 120 15.53 -33.99 -12.40
N ALA A 121 15.23 -34.81 -11.39
CA ALA A 121 14.74 -34.32 -10.09
C ALA A 121 15.65 -33.18 -9.62
N ALA A 122 15.12 -31.96 -9.58
CA ALA A 122 15.84 -30.79 -9.13
C ALA A 122 16.21 -30.98 -7.65
N ALA A 123 17.38 -30.49 -7.26
CA ALA A 123 17.75 -30.43 -5.84
C ALA A 123 16.68 -29.63 -5.07
N PRO A 124 16.40 -29.96 -3.80
CA PRO A 124 15.41 -29.23 -3.01
C PRO A 124 15.78 -27.74 -2.97
N SER A 125 14.81 -26.90 -3.35
CA SER A 125 14.93 -25.44 -3.32
C SER A 125 15.22 -24.98 -1.90
N ALA A 126 15.99 -23.89 -1.74
CA ALA A 126 16.21 -23.30 -0.43
C ALA A 126 14.85 -22.85 0.16
N ALA A 127 14.75 -22.84 1.50
CA ALA A 127 13.52 -22.43 2.17
C ALA A 127 13.45 -20.90 2.31
N SER A 128 12.22 -20.37 2.30
CA SER A 128 11.91 -18.98 2.63
C SER A 128 12.39 -18.62 4.03
N ARG A 129 12.90 -17.40 4.20
CA ARG A 129 13.23 -16.85 5.53
C ARG A 129 12.00 -16.57 6.39
N PHE A 130 10.80 -16.59 5.79
CA PHE A 130 9.52 -16.47 6.50
C PHE A 130 8.93 -17.81 6.92
N ALA A 131 9.62 -18.93 6.66
CA ALA A 131 9.17 -20.26 7.05
C ALA A 131 8.95 -20.33 8.58
N GLY A 132 7.74 -20.74 8.99
CA GLY A 132 7.37 -20.86 10.40
C GLY A 132 6.92 -19.55 11.08
N LEU A 133 6.87 -18.42 10.37
CA LEU A 133 6.46 -17.12 10.96
C LEU A 133 4.94 -16.83 10.88
N GLY A 134 4.16 -17.81 10.42
CA GLY A 134 2.72 -17.68 10.18
C GLY A 134 2.39 -17.13 8.78
N GLY A 135 1.15 -16.72 8.59
CA GLY A 135 0.61 -16.18 7.34
C GLY A 135 -0.66 -15.38 7.56
N GLY A 136 -1.29 -14.96 6.46
CA GLY A 136 -2.46 -14.09 6.47
C GLY A 136 -2.21 -12.63 6.88
N ALA A 137 -3.30 -11.86 6.88
CA ALA A 137 -3.30 -10.41 7.02
C ALA A 137 -2.65 -9.89 8.32
N GLU A 138 -2.67 -10.66 9.42
CA GLU A 138 -1.99 -10.26 10.67
C GLU A 138 -0.48 -10.17 10.49
N LEU A 139 0.14 -11.16 9.83
CA LEU A 139 1.56 -11.11 9.52
C LEU A 139 1.85 -9.99 8.50
N GLY A 140 1.03 -9.87 7.46
CA GLY A 140 1.15 -8.81 6.46
C GLY A 140 1.22 -7.43 7.12
N ASN A 141 0.26 -7.12 7.99
CA ASN A 141 0.22 -5.85 8.70
C ASN A 141 1.48 -5.55 9.52
N VAL A 142 2.05 -6.56 10.21
CA VAL A 142 3.33 -6.40 10.93
C VAL A 142 4.47 -6.09 9.96
N VAL A 143 4.53 -6.81 8.83
CA VAL A 143 5.59 -6.64 7.84
C VAL A 143 5.54 -5.26 7.18
N HIS A 144 4.36 -4.79 6.75
CA HIS A 144 4.19 -3.44 6.18
C HIS A 144 4.58 -2.36 7.20
N HIS A 145 4.14 -2.50 8.45
CA HIS A 145 4.53 -1.58 9.52
C HIS A 145 6.05 -1.50 9.70
N VAL A 146 6.75 -2.64 9.62
CA VAL A 146 8.22 -2.62 9.69
C VAL A 146 8.81 -1.93 8.47
N PHE A 147 8.36 -2.21 7.24
CA PHE A 147 8.89 -1.54 6.04
C PHE A 147 8.69 -0.02 6.08
N GLU A 148 7.54 0.45 6.58
CA GLU A 148 7.22 1.87 6.76
C GLU A 148 8.21 2.55 7.72
N HIS A 149 8.56 1.90 8.83
CA HIS A 149 9.34 2.50 9.92
C HIS A 149 10.85 2.20 9.86
N LEU A 150 11.27 1.19 9.10
CA LEU A 150 12.67 0.79 8.95
C LEU A 150 13.48 1.80 8.13
N ASP A 151 14.64 2.23 8.64
CA ASP A 151 15.67 2.85 7.80
C ASP A 151 16.37 1.76 6.97
N PHE A 152 16.10 1.73 5.67
CA PHE A 152 16.67 0.73 4.77
C PHE A 152 18.21 0.85 4.67
N THR A 153 18.75 2.04 4.93
CA THR A 153 20.19 2.31 4.83
C THR A 153 20.96 2.09 6.14
N ALA A 154 20.28 1.56 7.18
CA ALA A 154 20.92 1.22 8.44
C ALA A 154 22.11 0.27 8.22
N GLY A 155 23.22 0.52 8.93
CA GLY A 155 24.42 -0.32 8.83
C GLY A 155 24.15 -1.78 9.24
N ASP A 156 23.21 -1.97 10.17
CA ASP A 156 22.66 -3.27 10.54
C ASP A 156 21.12 -3.25 10.43
N PRO A 157 20.56 -3.62 9.26
CA PRO A 157 19.11 -3.65 9.05
C PRO A 157 18.38 -4.69 9.88
N GLU A 158 19.06 -5.76 10.30
CA GLU A 158 18.44 -6.78 11.15
C GLU A 158 18.22 -6.22 12.55
N ALA A 159 19.23 -5.58 13.14
CA ALA A 159 19.08 -4.87 14.41
C ALA A 159 18.01 -3.76 14.32
N ALA A 160 18.02 -2.97 13.24
CA ALA A 160 17.04 -1.90 13.05
C ALA A 160 15.60 -2.45 12.92
N ALA A 161 15.39 -3.56 12.21
CA ALA A 161 14.07 -4.20 12.12
C ALA A 161 13.62 -4.76 13.48
N ALA A 162 14.54 -5.31 14.28
CA ALA A 162 14.25 -5.75 15.64
C ALA A 162 13.84 -4.59 16.56
N GLU A 163 14.48 -3.42 16.42
CA GLU A 163 14.10 -2.20 17.15
C GLU A 163 12.67 -1.75 16.80
N VAL A 164 12.29 -1.77 15.52
CA VAL A 164 10.92 -1.45 15.09
C VAL A 164 9.92 -2.45 15.68
N LEU A 165 10.22 -3.75 15.66
CA LEU A 165 9.34 -4.77 16.26
C LEU A 165 9.23 -4.69 17.78
N ALA A 166 10.23 -4.11 18.46
CA ALA A 166 10.20 -3.87 19.90
C ALA A 166 9.43 -2.61 20.29
N ALA A 167 9.23 -1.68 19.35
CA ALA A 167 8.47 -0.46 19.57
C ALA A 167 6.96 -0.74 19.72
N PRO A 168 6.20 0.12 20.42
CA PRO A 168 4.74 0.02 20.47
C PRO A 168 4.12 0.13 19.07
N MET A 169 3.29 -0.84 18.70
CA MET A 169 2.58 -0.89 17.41
C MET A 169 1.16 -1.44 17.60
N PRO A 170 0.23 -1.19 16.66
CA PRO A 170 -1.17 -1.60 16.79
C PRO A 170 -1.38 -3.11 16.56
N TYR A 171 -0.35 -3.83 16.12
CA TYR A 171 -0.43 -5.24 15.76
C TYR A 171 0.17 -6.15 16.85
N ALA A 172 -0.43 -7.32 17.03
CA ALA A 172 0.15 -8.35 17.88
C ALA A 172 1.33 -9.00 17.15
N VAL A 173 2.48 -9.07 17.82
CA VAL A 173 3.68 -9.75 17.29
C VAL A 173 4.05 -10.91 18.20
N SER A 174 4.07 -12.12 17.65
CA SER A 174 4.40 -13.35 18.36
C SER A 174 5.89 -13.42 18.74
N ALA A 175 6.24 -14.33 19.65
CA ALA A 175 7.64 -14.53 20.03
C ALA A 175 8.49 -15.00 18.84
N ASP A 176 7.96 -15.90 18.01
CA ASP A 176 8.65 -16.42 16.82
C ASP A 176 8.85 -15.32 15.77
N GLN A 177 7.85 -14.45 15.59
CA GLN A 177 7.95 -13.29 14.70
C GLN A 177 9.02 -12.31 15.18
N ARG A 178 9.08 -12.00 16.49
CA ARG A 178 10.14 -11.13 17.03
C ARG A 178 11.54 -11.72 16.85
N ALA A 179 11.65 -13.04 16.89
CA ALA A 179 12.93 -13.73 16.71
C ALA A 179 13.33 -13.85 15.22
N GLY A 180 12.38 -14.10 14.31
CA GLY A 180 12.68 -14.45 12.93
C GLY A 180 12.49 -13.34 11.89
N LEU A 181 11.53 -12.42 12.09
CA LEU A 181 11.26 -11.36 11.12
C LEU A 181 12.45 -10.41 10.88
N PRO A 182 13.26 -10.02 11.88
CA PRO A 182 14.40 -9.13 11.64
C PRO A 182 15.33 -9.63 10.53
N ALA A 183 15.73 -10.91 10.59
CA ALA A 183 16.60 -11.52 9.61
C ALA A 183 15.92 -11.69 8.24
N ALA A 184 14.61 -12.00 8.23
CA ALA A 184 13.83 -12.13 7.01
C ALA A 184 13.68 -10.78 6.28
N ILE A 185 13.40 -9.71 7.01
CA ILE A 185 13.25 -8.35 6.49
C ILE A 185 14.60 -7.83 5.97
N ALA A 186 15.68 -8.04 6.74
CA ALA A 186 17.03 -7.68 6.30
C ALA A 186 17.43 -8.40 5.01
N ALA A 187 17.05 -9.68 4.85
CA ALA A 187 17.26 -10.43 3.62
C ALA A 187 16.41 -9.87 2.46
N ALA A 188 15.12 -9.58 2.69
CA ALA A 188 14.24 -9.02 1.68
C ALA A 188 14.78 -7.69 1.14
N ILE A 189 15.14 -6.72 2.00
CA ILE A 189 15.64 -5.42 1.52
C ILE A 189 17.02 -5.50 0.84
N ARG A 190 17.81 -6.55 1.11
CA ARG A 190 19.12 -6.78 0.47
C ARG A 190 19.01 -7.57 -0.83
N THR A 191 17.82 -8.02 -1.21
CA THR A 191 17.59 -8.72 -2.47
C THR A 191 17.77 -7.73 -3.63
N PRO A 192 18.62 -8.04 -4.64
CA PRO A 192 18.78 -7.19 -5.81
C PRO A 192 17.44 -7.01 -6.53
N LEU A 193 17.12 -5.78 -6.91
CA LEU A 193 15.92 -5.48 -7.70
C LEU A 193 16.26 -5.43 -9.20
N PRO A 194 15.31 -5.75 -10.09
CA PRO A 194 15.50 -5.59 -11.52
C PRO A 194 15.78 -4.13 -11.94
N ASP A 195 16.40 -3.95 -13.11
CA ASP A 195 16.68 -2.62 -13.68
C ASP A 195 15.42 -1.76 -13.89
N ALA A 196 14.25 -2.39 -14.05
CA ALA A 196 12.95 -1.70 -14.10
C ALA A 196 12.69 -0.88 -12.81
N LEU A 197 13.15 -1.38 -11.66
CA LEU A 197 13.06 -0.72 -10.35
C LEU A 197 14.38 -0.02 -9.95
N GLY A 198 15.29 0.19 -10.90
CA GLY A 198 16.55 0.91 -10.68
C GLY A 198 17.76 0.03 -10.34
N GLY A 199 17.64 -1.30 -10.36
CA GLY A 199 18.77 -2.24 -10.30
C GLY A 199 19.45 -2.38 -8.93
N SER A 200 19.11 -1.52 -7.96
CA SER A 200 19.71 -1.54 -6.62
C SER A 200 18.74 -2.14 -5.59
N PRO A 201 19.24 -2.85 -4.56
CA PRO A 201 18.39 -3.37 -3.50
C PRO A 201 17.76 -2.22 -2.68
N LEU A 202 16.62 -2.48 -2.03
CA LEU A 202 15.96 -1.50 -1.16
C LEU A 202 16.89 -0.99 -0.06
N ALA A 203 17.83 -1.81 0.42
CA ALA A 203 18.84 -1.44 1.41
C ALA A 203 19.76 -0.27 0.99
N SER A 204 19.72 0.15 -0.28
CA SER A 204 20.45 1.31 -0.79
C SER A 204 19.59 2.58 -0.91
N VAL A 205 18.28 2.48 -0.65
CA VAL A 205 17.31 3.55 -0.86
C VAL A 205 17.21 4.42 0.38
N ALA A 206 17.70 5.66 0.28
CA ALA A 206 17.59 6.63 1.35
C ALA A 206 16.13 7.07 1.57
N ARG A 207 15.80 7.52 2.79
CA ARG A 207 14.50 8.10 3.13
C ARG A 207 14.08 9.26 2.22
N SER A 208 15.03 9.99 1.64
CA SER A 208 14.76 11.08 0.68
C SER A 208 14.32 10.62 -0.71
N ASP A 209 14.55 9.36 -1.03
CA ASP A 209 14.28 8.75 -2.34
C ASP A 209 13.09 7.79 -2.28
N ARG A 210 12.31 7.86 -1.21
CA ARG A 210 11.08 7.08 -1.06
C ARG A 210 9.96 7.87 -0.39
N LEU A 211 8.74 7.48 -0.69
CA LEU A 211 7.54 7.88 0.04
C LEU A 211 6.80 6.62 0.42
N ASP A 212 6.85 6.29 1.72
CA ASP A 212 6.17 5.13 2.30
C ASP A 212 4.69 5.47 2.56
N GLU A 213 3.78 4.52 2.38
CA GLU A 213 2.34 4.62 2.71
C GLU A 213 1.64 5.87 2.11
N MET A 214 1.79 6.06 0.80
CA MET A 214 1.14 7.17 0.09
C MET A 214 -0.36 6.91 -0.06
N ARG A 215 -1.16 7.43 0.87
CA ARG A 215 -2.63 7.44 0.79
C ARG A 215 -3.16 8.37 -0.29
N PHE A 216 -4.25 7.97 -0.94
CA PHE A 216 -4.93 8.79 -1.93
C PHE A 216 -6.45 8.65 -1.88
N ASP A 217 -7.13 9.69 -2.36
CA ASP A 217 -8.56 9.70 -2.59
C ASP A 217 -8.83 10.26 -3.99
N LEU A 218 -9.31 9.42 -4.90
CA LEU A 218 -9.59 9.77 -6.30
C LEU A 218 -11.10 9.81 -6.55
N PRO A 219 -11.65 10.94 -7.03
CA PRO A 219 -13.04 10.95 -7.48
C PRO A 219 -13.19 10.06 -8.72
N LEU A 220 -14.15 9.14 -8.68
CA LEU A 220 -14.54 8.29 -9.79
C LEU A 220 -15.73 8.92 -10.52
N ALA A 221 -15.48 9.37 -11.76
CA ALA A 221 -16.43 9.80 -12.77
C ALA A 221 -17.63 10.56 -12.18
N PRO A 222 -17.51 11.88 -11.92
CA PRO A 222 -18.60 12.69 -11.38
C PRO A 222 -19.77 12.71 -12.39
N GLY A 223 -20.74 11.80 -12.21
CA GLY A 223 -21.79 11.53 -13.19
C GLY A 223 -22.33 10.10 -13.10
N SER A 224 -22.61 9.48 -14.25
CA SER A 224 -23.21 8.14 -14.33
C SER A 224 -22.27 6.98 -13.95
N GLY A 225 -20.98 7.27 -13.69
CA GLY A 225 -19.95 6.25 -13.55
C GLY A 225 -19.57 5.60 -14.88
N PHE A 226 -18.67 4.63 -14.82
CA PHE A 226 -18.26 3.79 -15.96
C PHE A 226 -18.21 2.31 -15.55
N PRO A 227 -18.47 1.36 -16.47
CA PRO A 227 -18.38 -0.06 -16.13
C PRO A 227 -16.92 -0.49 -15.93
N ALA A 228 -16.65 -1.37 -14.98
CA ALA A 228 -15.30 -1.93 -14.77
C ALA A 228 -14.73 -2.60 -16.03
N ALA A 229 -15.59 -3.15 -16.90
CA ALA A 229 -15.23 -3.67 -18.21
C ALA A 229 -14.44 -2.66 -19.08
N ALA A 230 -14.70 -1.36 -18.94
CA ALA A 230 -13.97 -0.33 -19.68
C ALA A 230 -12.48 -0.29 -19.32
N ILE A 231 -12.12 -0.64 -18.08
CA ILE A 231 -10.71 -0.76 -17.67
C ILE A 231 -10.08 -1.93 -18.43
N GLY A 232 -10.73 -3.10 -18.45
CA GLY A 232 -10.21 -4.28 -19.13
C GLY A 232 -10.03 -4.08 -20.63
N GLU A 233 -11.00 -3.43 -21.29
CA GLU A 233 -10.90 -3.08 -22.71
C GLU A 233 -9.74 -2.12 -23.00
N LEU A 234 -9.51 -1.15 -22.11
CA LEU A 234 -8.40 -0.23 -22.22
C LEU A 234 -7.07 -0.98 -22.11
N VAL A 235 -6.90 -1.80 -21.06
CA VAL A 235 -5.69 -2.61 -20.86
C VAL A 235 -5.43 -3.51 -22.07
N ARG A 236 -6.46 -4.22 -22.55
CA ARG A 236 -6.37 -5.10 -23.72
C ARG A 236 -5.87 -4.37 -24.97
N GLY A 237 -6.22 -3.10 -25.15
CA GLY A 237 -5.76 -2.28 -26.26
C GLY A 237 -4.29 -1.86 -26.19
N HIS A 238 -3.66 -1.92 -25.02
CA HIS A 238 -2.27 -1.50 -24.80
C HIS A 238 -1.29 -2.66 -24.61
N LEU A 239 -1.79 -3.86 -24.29
CA LEU A 239 -0.93 -5.04 -24.14
C LEU A 239 -0.60 -5.68 -25.50
N PRO A 240 0.68 -6.02 -25.76
CA PRO A 240 1.05 -6.72 -26.99
C PRO A 240 0.46 -8.13 -27.05
N ASP A 241 0.40 -8.70 -28.25
CA ASP A 241 0.03 -10.10 -28.42
C ASP A 241 1.05 -11.01 -27.72
N GLY A 242 0.57 -11.92 -26.89
CA GLY A 242 1.42 -12.82 -26.10
C GLY A 242 1.82 -12.28 -24.72
N ASP A 243 1.39 -11.07 -24.34
CA ASP A 243 1.61 -10.57 -22.98
C ASP A 243 0.94 -11.50 -21.94
N PRO A 244 1.65 -11.90 -20.87
CA PRO A 244 1.14 -12.83 -19.86
C PRO A 244 -0.09 -12.31 -19.10
N LEU A 245 -0.31 -10.99 -19.03
CA LEU A 245 -1.48 -10.37 -18.38
C LEU A 245 -2.68 -10.21 -19.32
N ARG A 246 -2.52 -10.50 -20.62
CA ARG A 246 -3.61 -10.36 -21.60
C ARG A 246 -4.83 -11.26 -21.30
N PRO A 247 -4.69 -12.53 -20.87
CA PRO A 247 -5.83 -13.35 -20.45
C PRO A 247 -6.61 -12.74 -19.28
N TRP A 248 -5.88 -12.12 -18.33
CA TRP A 248 -6.49 -11.40 -17.22
C TRP A 248 -7.22 -10.14 -17.69
N ALA A 249 -6.63 -9.36 -18.61
CA ALA A 249 -7.28 -8.20 -19.21
C ALA A 249 -8.56 -8.58 -19.98
N ASP A 250 -8.53 -9.70 -20.71
CA ASP A 250 -9.69 -10.26 -21.40
C ASP A 250 -10.79 -10.68 -20.42
N GLN A 251 -10.42 -11.19 -19.23
CA GLN A 251 -11.37 -11.48 -18.16
C GLN A 251 -11.97 -10.19 -17.59
N LEU A 252 -11.16 -9.19 -17.30
CA LEU A 252 -11.61 -7.89 -16.79
C LEU A 252 -12.55 -7.19 -17.77
N ALA A 253 -12.28 -7.30 -19.07
CA ALA A 253 -13.10 -6.74 -20.15
C ALA A 253 -14.51 -7.36 -20.21
N ARG A 254 -14.69 -8.59 -19.71
CA ARG A 254 -16.02 -9.21 -19.54
C ARG A 254 -16.81 -8.62 -18.36
N GLY A 255 -16.17 -7.82 -17.51
CA GLY A 255 -16.76 -7.07 -16.41
C GLY A 255 -16.48 -7.64 -15.01
N LEU A 256 -16.40 -6.74 -14.02
CA LEU A 256 -16.42 -7.03 -12.59
C LEU A 256 -17.78 -6.59 -12.02
N GLY A 257 -18.79 -7.44 -12.16
CA GLY A 257 -20.16 -7.12 -11.77
C GLY A 257 -20.89 -6.17 -12.74
N THR A 258 -22.08 -5.73 -12.34
CA THR A 258 -23.02 -4.97 -13.19
C THR A 258 -23.10 -3.48 -12.85
N GLU A 259 -22.58 -3.07 -11.69
CA GLU A 259 -22.71 -1.69 -11.20
C GLU A 259 -21.63 -0.78 -11.79
N PRO A 260 -22.00 0.41 -12.31
CA PRO A 260 -21.03 1.41 -12.71
C PRO A 260 -20.17 1.91 -11.53
N LEU A 261 -18.87 2.07 -11.78
CA LEU A 261 -17.93 2.67 -10.85
C LEU A 261 -18.14 4.19 -10.82
N ARG A 262 -18.54 4.70 -9.64
CA ARG A 262 -18.75 6.12 -9.33
C ARG A 262 -18.54 6.37 -7.84
N GLY A 263 -18.24 7.61 -7.47
CA GLY A 263 -18.01 8.01 -6.08
C GLY A 263 -16.54 8.30 -5.80
N LEU A 264 -15.97 7.66 -4.79
CA LEU A 264 -14.57 7.85 -4.40
C LEU A 264 -13.81 6.52 -4.47
N LEU A 265 -12.59 6.54 -4.97
CA LEU A 265 -11.63 5.44 -4.87
C LEU A 265 -10.54 5.85 -3.88
N THR A 266 -10.42 5.10 -2.79
CA THR A 266 -9.39 5.29 -1.77
C THR A 266 -8.40 4.13 -1.80
N GLY A 267 -7.23 4.33 -1.22
CA GLY A 267 -6.19 3.31 -1.10
C GLY A 267 -4.87 3.89 -0.59
N SER A 268 -3.90 3.01 -0.34
CA SER A 268 -2.53 3.36 0.06
C SER A 268 -1.54 2.67 -0.85
N ILE A 269 -0.50 3.39 -1.30
CA ILE A 269 0.65 2.78 -1.98
C ILE A 269 1.74 2.52 -0.94
N ASP A 270 2.15 1.27 -0.74
CA ASP A 270 3.17 0.92 0.25
C ASP A 270 4.46 1.72 0.09
N LEU A 271 4.96 1.80 -1.15
CA LEU A 271 6.20 2.49 -1.45
C LEU A 271 6.15 3.15 -2.83
N VAL A 272 6.39 4.46 -2.88
CA VAL A 272 6.80 5.14 -4.11
C VAL A 272 8.32 5.29 -4.07
N LEU A 273 9.00 4.64 -5.01
CA LEU A 273 10.46 4.64 -5.10
C LEU A 273 10.93 5.66 -6.14
N ARG A 274 11.81 6.58 -5.75
CA ARG A 274 12.53 7.46 -6.68
C ARG A 274 13.88 6.85 -7.04
N HIS A 275 14.15 6.73 -8.34
CA HIS A 275 15.42 6.20 -8.85
C HIS A 275 15.77 6.85 -10.19
N GLY A 276 16.89 6.44 -10.79
CA GLY A 276 17.41 7.04 -12.04
C GLY A 276 16.48 6.96 -13.25
N ARG A 277 15.39 6.17 -13.18
CA ARG A 277 14.39 6.01 -14.25
C ARG A 277 13.04 6.66 -13.93
N GLY A 278 12.95 7.45 -12.85
CA GLY A 278 11.72 8.11 -12.44
C GLY A 278 11.18 7.61 -11.10
N TYR A 279 9.87 7.51 -11.01
CA TYR A 279 9.12 7.14 -9.81
C TYR A 279 8.35 5.85 -10.08
N SER A 280 8.68 4.78 -9.35
CA SER A 280 8.02 3.48 -9.45
C SER A 280 7.07 3.26 -8.29
N VAL A 281 5.96 2.58 -8.57
CA VAL A 281 5.05 2.06 -7.55
C VAL A 281 5.59 0.72 -7.09
N VAL A 282 5.71 0.52 -5.78
CA VAL A 282 6.13 -0.75 -5.18
C VAL A 282 5.11 -1.15 -4.11
N ASP A 283 4.79 -2.43 -4.09
CA ASP A 283 3.84 -3.06 -3.17
C ASP A 283 4.47 -4.32 -2.57
N TYR A 284 4.37 -4.48 -1.25
CA TYR A 284 4.89 -5.64 -0.53
C TYR A 284 3.79 -6.69 -0.40
N LYS A 285 4.14 -7.95 -0.67
CA LYS A 285 3.23 -9.08 -0.53
C LYS A 285 3.82 -10.16 0.36
N THR A 286 3.10 -10.52 1.41
CA THR A 286 3.41 -11.64 2.30
C THR A 286 2.66 -12.92 1.93
N ASN A 287 2.04 -12.98 0.74
CA ASN A 287 1.32 -14.16 0.27
C ASN A 287 2.19 -15.44 0.29
N GLN A 288 1.62 -16.53 0.80
CA GLN A 288 2.20 -17.87 0.70
C GLN A 288 1.79 -18.54 -0.60
N LEU A 289 2.70 -18.58 -1.58
CA LEU A 289 2.42 -19.18 -2.91
C LEU A 289 2.69 -20.70 -2.95
N ALA A 290 3.34 -21.22 -1.92
CA ALA A 290 3.73 -22.62 -1.84
C ALA A 290 2.57 -23.48 -1.28
N ALA A 291 2.18 -24.51 -2.01
CA ALA A 291 1.08 -25.39 -1.64
C ALA A 291 1.48 -26.40 -0.54
N GLY A 292 0.51 -26.82 0.27
CA GLY A 292 0.68 -27.96 1.19
C GLY A 292 1.71 -27.77 2.31
N GLY A 293 2.05 -26.52 2.65
CA GLY A 293 3.05 -26.21 3.66
C GLY A 293 4.50 -26.30 3.17
N ASP A 294 4.72 -26.44 1.86
CA ASP A 294 6.04 -26.21 1.26
C ASP A 294 6.48 -24.77 1.55
N THR A 295 7.79 -24.57 1.72
CA THR A 295 8.42 -23.27 1.96
C THR A 295 9.54 -23.00 0.98
N GLY A 296 9.68 -23.82 -0.06
CA GLY A 296 10.68 -23.68 -1.11
C GLY A 296 10.51 -22.41 -1.93
N LEU A 297 11.64 -21.83 -2.34
CA LEU A 297 11.67 -20.63 -3.19
C LEU A 297 11.13 -20.86 -4.61
N ASP A 298 10.99 -22.12 -5.03
CA ASP A 298 10.42 -22.48 -6.33
C ASP A 298 8.96 -22.01 -6.50
N ALA A 299 8.24 -21.78 -5.39
CA ALA A 299 6.89 -21.21 -5.42
C ALA A 299 6.86 -19.72 -5.82
N TYR A 300 8.01 -19.04 -5.78
CA TYR A 300 8.15 -17.60 -6.07
C TYR A 300 8.88 -17.33 -7.39
N ARG A 301 8.93 -18.33 -8.27
CA ARG A 301 9.48 -18.18 -9.62
C ARG A 301 8.59 -17.26 -10.48
N PRO A 302 9.15 -16.59 -11.50
CA PRO A 302 8.41 -15.59 -12.27
C PRO A 302 7.09 -16.09 -12.87
N ASP A 303 7.05 -17.32 -13.40
CA ASP A 303 5.84 -17.95 -13.92
C ASP A 303 4.74 -18.10 -12.86
N ARG A 304 5.12 -18.39 -11.61
CA ARG A 304 4.21 -18.46 -10.47
C ARG A 304 3.74 -17.09 -10.02
N LEU A 305 4.61 -16.08 -10.09
CA LEU A 305 4.24 -14.71 -9.75
C LEU A 305 3.20 -14.16 -10.73
N VAL A 306 3.37 -14.39 -12.05
CA VAL A 306 2.36 -13.99 -13.05
C VAL A 306 0.99 -14.58 -12.72
N ALA A 307 0.94 -15.88 -12.40
CA ALA A 307 -0.30 -16.55 -12.04
C ALA A 307 -0.94 -15.93 -10.78
N ALA A 308 -0.13 -15.70 -9.73
CA ALA A 308 -0.57 -15.08 -8.48
C ALA A 308 -1.07 -13.63 -8.69
N MET A 309 -0.37 -12.84 -9.50
CA MET A 309 -0.77 -11.49 -9.89
C MET A 309 -2.15 -11.52 -10.55
N ALA A 310 -2.34 -12.39 -11.55
CA ALA A 310 -3.60 -12.49 -12.28
C ALA A 310 -4.76 -12.95 -11.40
N SER A 311 -4.58 -14.00 -10.59
CA SER A 311 -5.63 -14.55 -9.74
C SER A 311 -6.11 -13.57 -8.67
N HIS A 312 -5.19 -12.80 -8.08
CA HIS A 312 -5.54 -11.81 -7.07
C HIS A 312 -5.93 -10.45 -7.65
N HIS A 313 -6.01 -10.31 -8.98
CA HIS A 313 -6.29 -9.03 -9.64
C HIS A 313 -5.33 -7.89 -9.31
N TYR A 314 -4.12 -8.18 -8.81
CA TYR A 314 -3.09 -7.17 -8.51
C TYR A 314 -2.72 -6.27 -9.71
N PRO A 315 -2.80 -6.70 -10.99
CA PRO A 315 -2.65 -5.77 -12.11
C PRO A 315 -3.68 -4.63 -12.11
N LEU A 316 -4.91 -4.83 -11.60
CA LEU A 316 -5.87 -3.72 -11.41
C LEU A 316 -5.35 -2.75 -10.34
N GLN A 317 -4.91 -3.26 -9.20
CA GLN A 317 -4.33 -2.45 -8.13
C GLN A 317 -3.15 -1.62 -8.64
N ALA A 318 -2.21 -2.25 -9.36
CA ALA A 318 -1.04 -1.61 -9.95
C ALA A 318 -1.41 -0.44 -10.89
N LEU A 319 -2.45 -0.62 -11.71
CA LEU A 319 -2.97 0.42 -12.60
C LEU A 319 -3.58 1.58 -11.83
N LEU A 320 -4.40 1.29 -10.81
CA LEU A 320 -5.03 2.32 -9.98
C LEU A 320 -3.97 3.13 -9.21
N TYR A 321 -2.96 2.45 -8.66
CA TYR A 321 -1.83 3.08 -7.97
C TYR A 321 -0.96 3.91 -8.93
N SER A 322 -0.75 3.44 -10.15
CA SER A 322 -0.06 4.20 -11.20
C SER A 322 -0.82 5.50 -11.55
N VAL A 323 -2.16 5.45 -11.59
CA VAL A 323 -2.99 6.65 -11.79
C VAL A 323 -2.90 7.60 -10.59
N ALA A 324 -2.95 7.07 -9.36
CA ALA A 324 -2.78 7.88 -8.16
C ALA A 324 -1.42 8.58 -8.15
N LEU A 325 -0.33 7.86 -8.43
CA LEU A 325 1.02 8.40 -8.55
C LEU A 325 1.11 9.44 -9.68
N HIS A 326 0.55 9.16 -10.85
CA HIS A 326 0.49 10.11 -11.97
C HIS A 326 -0.15 11.44 -11.58
N ARG A 327 -1.31 11.39 -10.91
CA ARG A 327 -2.03 12.58 -10.46
C ARG A 327 -1.26 13.31 -9.35
N TYR A 328 -0.67 12.58 -8.42
CA TYR A 328 0.19 13.13 -7.36
C TYR A 328 1.40 13.88 -7.94
N LEU A 329 2.17 13.25 -8.83
CA LEU A 329 3.35 13.86 -9.45
C LEU A 329 2.99 15.07 -10.30
N ARG A 330 1.88 15.03 -11.05
CA ARG A 330 1.38 16.19 -11.81
C ARG A 330 1.15 17.41 -10.91
N TRP A 331 0.79 17.20 -9.65
CA TRP A 331 0.56 18.28 -8.69
C TRP A 331 1.83 18.71 -7.96
N ARG A 332 2.76 17.78 -7.71
CA ARG A 332 3.88 17.98 -6.78
C ARG A 332 5.23 18.20 -7.46
N LEU A 333 5.40 17.72 -8.68
CA LEU A 333 6.67 17.79 -9.41
C LEU A 333 6.61 18.87 -10.51
N PRO A 334 7.30 20.01 -10.34
CA PRO A 334 7.42 21.01 -11.40
C PRO A 334 8.05 20.40 -12.65
N GLY A 335 7.46 20.68 -13.82
CA GLY A 335 7.95 20.12 -15.09
C GLY A 335 7.66 18.62 -15.27
N TYR A 336 6.69 18.07 -14.54
CA TYR A 336 6.28 16.68 -14.69
C TYR A 336 5.90 16.32 -16.13
N ASP A 337 6.69 15.41 -16.70
CA ASP A 337 6.41 14.67 -17.92
C ASP A 337 6.18 13.18 -17.59
N PRO A 338 4.97 12.62 -17.82
CA PRO A 338 4.68 11.22 -17.56
C PRO A 338 5.62 10.24 -18.28
N ALA A 339 6.09 10.58 -19.49
CA ALA A 339 6.96 9.70 -20.28
C ALA A 339 8.39 9.59 -19.73
N VAL A 340 8.79 10.53 -18.88
CA VAL A 340 10.12 10.58 -18.25
C VAL A 340 10.05 10.13 -16.80
N HIS A 341 8.98 10.50 -16.10
CA HIS A 341 8.93 10.38 -14.64
C HIS A 341 8.14 9.18 -14.13
N LEU A 342 7.22 8.59 -14.92
CA LEU A 342 6.56 7.35 -14.50
C LEU A 342 7.48 6.16 -14.77
N GLY A 343 7.78 5.41 -13.72
CA GLY A 343 8.51 4.15 -13.76
C GLY A 343 7.58 2.94 -13.80
N ALA A 344 8.20 1.77 -13.63
CA ALA A 344 7.51 0.49 -13.55
C ALA A 344 6.69 0.37 -12.27
N VAL A 345 5.84 -0.67 -12.21
CA VAL A 345 5.33 -1.19 -10.94
C VAL A 345 6.15 -2.40 -10.49
N GLY A 346 6.33 -2.58 -9.19
CA GLY A 346 7.01 -3.72 -8.59
C GLY A 346 6.17 -4.36 -7.49
N TYR A 347 5.90 -5.65 -7.58
CA TYR A 347 5.26 -6.43 -6.52
C TYR A 347 6.31 -7.35 -5.90
N LEU A 348 6.61 -7.08 -4.63
CA LEU A 348 7.67 -7.73 -3.86
C LEU A 348 7.06 -8.80 -2.97
N PHE A 349 7.01 -10.03 -3.47
CA PHE A 349 6.63 -11.20 -2.68
C PHE A 349 7.77 -11.56 -1.72
N VAL A 350 7.80 -10.90 -0.56
CA VAL A 350 8.97 -10.87 0.35
C VAL A 350 9.38 -12.25 0.86
N ARG A 351 8.48 -13.24 0.84
CA ARG A 351 8.79 -14.63 1.16
C ARG A 351 9.75 -15.28 0.16
N GLY A 352 9.76 -14.83 -1.09
CA GLY A 352 10.70 -15.28 -2.12
C GLY A 352 12.05 -14.55 -2.12
N MET A 353 12.18 -13.47 -1.34
CA MET A 353 13.33 -12.57 -1.35
C MET A 353 14.28 -12.89 -0.18
N VAL A 354 15.39 -13.58 -0.47
CA VAL A 354 16.28 -14.17 0.56
C VAL A 354 17.68 -13.55 0.61
N GLY A 355 17.84 -12.36 0.04
CA GLY A 355 19.09 -11.59 0.05
C GLY A 355 19.85 -11.65 -1.29
N PRO A 356 21.17 -11.36 -1.28
CA PRO A 356 21.99 -11.32 -2.49
C PRO A 356 22.01 -12.61 -3.30
N ASP A 357 21.80 -13.76 -2.64
CA ASP A 357 21.78 -15.09 -3.25
C ASP A 357 20.37 -15.54 -3.66
N THR A 358 19.41 -14.62 -3.74
CA THR A 358 18.05 -14.93 -4.19
C THR A 358 18.09 -15.57 -5.59
N PRO A 359 17.40 -16.70 -5.81
CA PRO A 359 17.41 -17.38 -7.10
C PRO A 359 16.99 -16.46 -8.25
N VAL A 360 17.70 -16.57 -9.37
CA VAL A 360 17.38 -15.87 -10.61
C VAL A 360 16.97 -16.90 -11.65
N HIS A 361 15.82 -16.69 -12.27
CA HIS A 361 15.26 -17.55 -13.30
C HIS A 361 15.09 -16.74 -14.58
N ASP A 362 15.80 -17.11 -15.63
CA ASP A 362 15.76 -16.43 -16.93
C ASP A 362 16.02 -14.90 -16.86
N GLY A 363 16.86 -14.48 -15.89
CA GLY A 363 17.20 -13.09 -15.66
C GLY A 363 16.27 -12.35 -14.67
N GLU A 364 15.22 -13.01 -14.19
CA GLU A 364 14.25 -12.45 -13.26
C GLU A 364 14.46 -12.99 -11.84
N VAL A 365 14.44 -12.09 -10.86
CA VAL A 365 14.70 -12.41 -9.45
C VAL A 365 13.45 -13.04 -8.83
N ALA A 366 13.60 -14.19 -8.17
CA ALA A 366 12.49 -14.84 -7.47
C ALA A 366 11.87 -13.90 -6.43
N GLY A 367 10.54 -13.93 -6.33
CA GLY A 367 9.77 -13.05 -5.44
C GLY A 367 9.62 -11.62 -5.93
N VAL A 368 10.16 -11.22 -7.09
CA VAL A 368 10.02 -9.87 -7.63
C VAL A 368 9.30 -9.91 -8.97
N PHE A 369 8.05 -9.42 -8.98
CA PHE A 369 7.31 -9.18 -10.22
C PHE A 369 7.44 -7.71 -10.61
N THR A 370 7.70 -7.43 -11.89
CA THR A 370 7.73 -6.06 -12.42
C THR A 370 6.84 -5.93 -13.64
N TRP A 371 6.18 -4.79 -13.79
CA TRP A 371 5.42 -4.47 -14.99
C TRP A 371 5.69 -3.04 -15.45
N ASP A 372 6.26 -2.90 -16.64
CA ASP A 372 6.42 -1.63 -17.34
C ASP A 372 5.06 -1.20 -17.94
N VAL A 373 4.18 -0.65 -17.08
CA VAL A 373 2.85 -0.20 -17.50
C VAL A 373 3.00 0.88 -18.58
N PRO A 374 2.38 0.73 -19.78
CA PRO A 374 2.48 1.75 -20.80
C PRO A 374 2.01 3.12 -20.29
N THR A 375 2.84 4.15 -20.41
CA THR A 375 2.50 5.51 -19.94
C THR A 375 1.17 6.00 -20.50
N LYS A 376 0.89 5.69 -21.77
CA LYS A 376 -0.36 6.05 -22.44
C LYS A 376 -1.58 5.37 -21.80
N LEU A 377 -1.45 4.11 -21.37
CA LEU A 377 -2.49 3.40 -20.61
C LEU A 377 -2.81 4.11 -19.30
N VAL A 378 -1.79 4.55 -18.54
CA VAL A 378 -1.98 5.30 -17.29
C VAL A 378 -2.73 6.62 -17.53
N ILE A 379 -2.36 7.35 -18.58
CA ILE A 379 -3.00 8.63 -18.94
C ILE A 379 -4.47 8.41 -19.32
N GLU A 380 -4.76 7.45 -20.20
CA GLU A 380 -6.13 7.16 -20.65
C GLU A 380 -6.99 6.60 -19.51
N LEU A 381 -6.42 5.79 -18.63
CA LEU A 381 -7.12 5.29 -17.43
C LEU A 381 -7.42 6.43 -16.45
N SER A 382 -6.49 7.37 -16.28
CA SER A 382 -6.73 8.58 -15.49
C SER A 382 -7.87 9.42 -16.06
N ALA A 383 -7.98 9.55 -17.39
CA ALA A 383 -9.09 10.24 -18.05
C ALA A 383 -10.42 9.48 -17.86
N LEU A 384 -10.42 8.16 -18.05
CA LEU A 384 -11.59 7.31 -17.79
C LEU A 384 -12.09 7.45 -16.35
N ILE A 385 -11.19 7.41 -15.37
CA ILE A 385 -11.51 7.62 -13.95
C ILE A 385 -12.07 9.03 -13.69
N ALA A 386 -11.64 10.04 -14.45
CA ALA A 386 -12.22 11.38 -14.37
C ALA A 386 -13.61 11.50 -15.04
N GLY A 387 -14.11 10.44 -15.68
CA GLY A 387 -15.37 10.45 -16.45
C GLY A 387 -15.23 11.10 -17.83
N GLU A 388 -14.01 11.34 -18.28
CA GLU A 388 -13.73 11.79 -19.64
C GLU A 388 -13.83 10.57 -20.57
N ARG A 389 -14.52 10.73 -21.72
CA ARG A 389 -14.51 9.65 -22.73
C ARG A 389 -13.13 9.65 -23.40
N PRO A 390 -12.41 8.52 -23.40
CA PRO A 390 -11.14 8.41 -24.12
C PRO A 390 -11.31 8.58 -25.63
#